data_AF-A0A165E9B9-F1
#
_entry.id   AF-A0A165E9B9-F1
#
_cell.length_a   1.000
_cell.length_b   1.000
_cell.length_c   1.000
_cell.angle_alpha   90.00
_cell.angle_beta   90.00
_cell.angle_gamma   90.00
#
_symmetry.space_group_name_H-M   'P 1'
#
loop_
_entity.id
_entity.type
_entity.pdbx_description
1 polymer ?
#
loop_
_entity_poly.entity_id
_entity_poly.type
_entity_poly.pdbx_seq_one_letter_code
_entity_poly.pdbx_strand_id
1 'polypeptide(L)'
;MSAKFWLMKAEPDSRIVKGKDVKFSVDDFESVKTTPWEGVRNAEARNLMKEMKAGDRVLFYHSNCKNPGIAAFAMVTKEAYPDYTAWDPTHPYYDAKTDKADPKWYMVDVTFVSRAAHFVPLSLLRNIAAAPPDAPPSGVEYIGSDGVKAIKEMVLVTRGRLSVQRVEEKTWGVLEDLAEKGGWEEAGVSAPKAKGKKKSASNGAASKKRKGPGKATKDETKDDEPSVTAEGGPPATQDVSDEVATTKKKVTSRSHKRKVDDGDTKPDEALVRRSTRLRKN
;
A
#
# COMPACT_ATOMS: atom_id res chain seq x y z
N MET A 1 -2.35 -1.31 27.86
CA MET A 1 -1.47 -2.02 26.92
C MET A 1 -0.63 -0.96 26.20
N SER A 2 0.63 -1.26 25.87
CA SER A 2 1.44 -0.36 25.02
C SER A 2 0.81 -0.27 23.63
N ALA A 3 0.93 0.89 22.97
CA ALA A 3 0.44 1.10 21.61
C ALA A 3 1.22 0.22 20.63
N LYS A 4 0.56 -0.32 19.60
CA LYS A 4 1.23 -1.01 18.49
C LYS A 4 1.61 -0.02 17.40
N PHE A 5 2.56 -0.44 16.55
CA PHE A 5 3.11 0.37 15.47
C PHE A 5 2.83 -0.27 14.12
N TRP A 6 2.50 0.57 13.14
CA TRP A 6 2.06 0.16 11.82
C TRP A 6 2.69 1.02 10.73
N LEU A 7 2.74 0.50 9.51
CA LEU A 7 3.03 1.27 8.31
C LEU A 7 1.88 1.11 7.33
N MET A 8 1.40 2.23 6.78
CA MET A 8 0.30 2.25 5.82
C MET A 8 0.72 3.06 4.58
N LYS A 9 0.55 2.45 3.41
CA LYS A 9 0.99 3.03 2.13
C LYS A 9 -0.14 3.80 1.45
N ALA A 10 0.19 4.98 0.94
CA ALA A 10 -0.63 5.78 0.06
C ALA A 10 0.20 6.24 -1.15
N GLU A 11 -0.45 6.68 -2.22
CA GLU A 11 0.22 7.11 -3.45
C GLU A 11 0.14 8.63 -3.56
N PRO A 12 1.25 9.37 -3.50
CA PRO A 12 1.20 10.84 -3.50
C PRO A 12 1.01 11.45 -4.89
N ASP A 13 1.31 10.69 -5.94
CA ASP A 13 1.21 11.13 -7.34
C ASP A 13 -0.11 10.65 -7.95
N SER A 14 -0.58 11.36 -8.98
CA SER A 14 -1.83 11.00 -9.68
C SER A 14 -1.70 9.64 -10.37
N ARG A 15 -2.69 8.77 -10.13
CA ARG A 15 -2.82 7.49 -10.84
C ARG A 15 -4.28 7.11 -10.97
N ILE A 16 -4.69 6.85 -12.20
CA ILE A 16 -6.08 6.54 -12.50
C ILE A 16 -6.34 5.03 -12.35
N VAL A 17 -7.30 4.67 -11.50
CA VAL A 17 -7.85 3.32 -11.33
C VAL A 17 -9.32 3.36 -11.68
N LYS A 18 -9.75 2.60 -12.70
CA LYS A 18 -11.15 2.57 -13.17
C LYS A 18 -11.77 3.96 -13.36
N GLY A 19 -11.00 4.89 -13.94
CA GLY A 19 -11.46 6.26 -14.21
C GLY A 19 -11.50 7.21 -13.00
N LYS A 20 -10.97 6.79 -11.85
CA LYS A 20 -10.87 7.61 -10.63
C LYS A 20 -9.41 7.80 -10.24
N ASP A 21 -9.04 9.01 -9.88
CA ASP A 21 -7.71 9.27 -9.32
C ASP A 21 -7.65 8.77 -7.87
N VAL A 22 -6.62 8.00 -7.53
CA VAL A 22 -6.42 7.43 -6.18
C VAL A 22 -5.28 8.12 -5.42
N LYS A 23 -4.86 9.29 -5.91
CA LYS A 23 -3.87 10.14 -5.26
C LYS A 23 -4.28 10.48 -3.82
N PHE A 24 -3.36 10.25 -2.88
CA PHE A 24 -3.44 10.71 -1.51
C PHE A 24 -2.04 10.97 -0.95
N SER A 25 -1.62 12.24 -0.98
CA SER A 25 -0.31 12.70 -0.52
C SER A 25 -0.32 13.07 0.98
N VAL A 26 0.85 13.41 1.52
CA VAL A 26 0.95 13.90 2.90
C VAL A 26 0.29 15.28 3.07
N ASP A 27 0.28 16.08 2.00
CA ASP A 27 -0.39 17.39 1.99
C ASP A 27 -1.91 17.20 2.07
N ASP A 28 -2.44 16.22 1.33
CA ASP A 28 -3.86 15.86 1.37
C ASP A 28 -4.23 15.34 2.78
N PHE A 29 -3.41 14.45 3.36
CA PHE A 29 -3.66 13.90 4.68
C PHE A 29 -3.62 14.95 5.78
N GLU A 30 -2.62 15.83 5.77
CA GLU A 30 -2.55 16.95 6.71
C GLU A 30 -3.74 17.90 6.56
N SER A 31 -4.26 18.11 5.35
CA SER A 31 -5.42 18.96 5.12
C SER A 31 -6.70 18.34 5.67
N VAL A 32 -6.96 17.05 5.42
CA VAL A 32 -8.20 16.38 5.87
C VAL A 32 -8.18 16.02 7.37
N LYS A 33 -7.00 15.98 7.99
CA LYS A 33 -6.74 15.60 9.39
C LYS A 33 -7.06 14.15 9.70
N THR A 34 -8.30 13.73 9.51
CA THR A 34 -8.76 12.36 9.76
C THR A 34 -9.41 11.81 8.51
N THR A 35 -9.04 10.59 8.11
CA THR A 35 -9.61 9.92 6.94
C THR A 35 -9.92 8.45 7.22
N PRO A 36 -11.00 7.89 6.66
CA PRO A 36 -11.12 6.45 6.52
C PRO A 36 -9.99 5.94 5.62
N TRP A 37 -9.34 4.86 6.03
CA TRP A 37 -8.28 4.21 5.25
C TRP A 37 -8.85 3.09 4.37
N GLU A 38 -9.58 3.52 3.35
CA GLU A 38 -10.34 2.66 2.45
C GLU A 38 -9.45 1.91 1.44
N GLY A 39 -10.06 1.03 0.63
CA GLY A 39 -9.45 0.59 -0.63
C GLY A 39 -8.45 -0.56 -0.49
N VAL A 40 -8.22 -1.04 0.74
CA VAL A 40 -7.39 -2.22 0.99
C VAL A 40 -8.12 -3.46 0.46
N ARG A 41 -7.54 -4.07 -0.59
CA ARG A 41 -8.05 -5.30 -1.24
C ARG A 41 -7.08 -6.49 -1.14
N ASN A 42 -6.18 -6.45 -0.16
CA ASN A 42 -5.32 -7.58 0.19
C ASN A 42 -5.81 -8.20 1.51
N ALA A 43 -6.07 -9.50 1.52
CA ALA A 43 -6.67 -10.20 2.67
C ALA A 43 -5.79 -10.16 3.94
N GLU A 44 -4.46 -10.23 3.77
CA GLU A 44 -3.51 -10.12 4.87
C GLU A 44 -3.48 -8.70 5.43
N ALA A 45 -3.36 -7.69 4.57
CA ALA A 45 -3.40 -6.28 4.97
C ALA A 45 -4.70 -5.93 5.71
N ARG A 46 -5.84 -6.44 5.22
CA ARG A 46 -7.13 -6.32 5.91
C ARG A 46 -7.09 -6.96 7.29
N ASN A 47 -6.56 -8.18 7.42
CA ASN A 47 -6.48 -8.86 8.72
C ASN A 47 -5.62 -8.05 9.71
N LEU A 48 -4.52 -7.47 9.25
CA LEU A 48 -3.69 -6.57 10.06
C LEU A 48 -4.47 -5.33 10.51
N MET A 49 -5.25 -4.70 9.64
CA MET A 49 -6.10 -3.57 10.06
C MET A 49 -7.12 -3.96 11.12
N LYS A 50 -7.68 -5.19 11.07
CA LYS A 50 -8.60 -5.68 12.10
C LYS A 50 -7.97 -5.84 13.49
N GLU A 51 -6.64 -5.90 13.57
CA GLU A 51 -5.91 -6.00 14.83
C GLU A 51 -5.58 -4.63 15.45
N MET A 52 -5.71 -3.56 14.67
CA MET A 52 -5.42 -2.19 15.10
C MET A 52 -6.39 -1.74 16.20
N LYS A 53 -5.85 -0.99 17.16
CA LYS A 53 -6.59 -0.37 18.26
C LYS A 53 -6.47 1.14 18.22
N ALA A 54 -7.49 1.83 18.73
CA ALA A 54 -7.43 3.27 18.87
C ALA A 54 -6.21 3.67 19.73
N GLY A 55 -5.42 4.64 19.26
CA GLY A 55 -4.16 5.02 19.86
C GLY A 55 -2.92 4.33 19.29
N ASP A 56 -3.07 3.26 18.51
CA ASP A 56 -1.95 2.68 17.75
C ASP A 56 -1.35 3.72 16.79
N ARG A 57 -0.04 3.62 16.56
CA ARG A 57 0.75 4.58 15.78
C ARG A 57 1.00 4.09 14.37
N VAL A 58 1.02 5.01 13.41
CA VAL A 58 1.09 4.71 11.98
C VAL A 58 2.16 5.55 11.31
N LEU A 59 3.07 4.91 10.58
CA LEU A 59 3.93 5.53 9.59
C LEU A 59 3.13 5.70 8.30
N PHE A 60 2.95 6.94 7.86
CA PHE A 60 2.35 7.27 6.57
C PHE A 60 3.42 7.24 5.48
N TYR A 61 3.31 6.26 4.58
CA TYR A 61 4.33 5.96 3.59
C TYR A 61 3.87 6.33 2.17
N HIS A 62 4.65 7.17 1.49
CA HIS A 62 4.52 7.45 0.07
C HIS A 62 5.03 6.26 -0.74
N SER A 63 4.15 5.66 -1.54
CA SER A 63 4.43 4.53 -2.41
C SER A 63 4.15 4.88 -3.87
N ASN A 64 4.66 4.05 -4.79
CA ASN A 64 4.41 4.18 -6.24
C ASN A 64 4.61 5.59 -6.80
N CYS A 65 5.68 6.25 -6.37
CA CYS A 65 6.07 7.59 -6.79
C CYS A 65 7.57 7.63 -7.06
N LYS A 66 8.06 8.74 -7.61
CA LYS A 66 9.48 8.92 -7.93
C LYS A 66 10.37 8.74 -6.68
N ASN A 67 9.93 9.28 -5.55
CA ASN A 67 10.67 9.29 -4.29
C ASN A 67 9.81 8.64 -3.20
N PRO A 68 9.79 7.29 -3.09
CA PRO A 68 9.00 6.60 -2.08
C PRO A 68 9.69 6.64 -0.72
N GLY A 69 8.92 6.72 0.36
CA GLY A 69 9.48 6.92 1.70
C GLY A 69 8.43 7.29 2.76
N ILE A 70 8.86 7.42 4.01
CA ILE A 70 8.01 7.81 5.13
C ILE A 70 7.91 9.33 5.14
N ALA A 71 6.68 9.85 5.05
CA ALA A 71 6.41 11.28 4.95
C ALA A 71 5.79 11.88 6.22
N ALA A 72 5.10 11.07 7.03
CA ALA A 72 4.38 11.54 8.20
C ALA A 72 4.14 10.44 9.23
N PHE A 73 3.74 10.89 10.41
CA PHE A 73 3.24 10.09 11.52
C PHE A 73 1.74 10.33 11.70
N ALA A 74 1.03 9.27 12.05
CA ALA A 74 -0.39 9.27 12.28
C ALA A 74 -0.76 8.32 13.43
N MET A 75 -2.03 8.31 13.80
CA MET A 75 -2.56 7.37 14.77
C MET A 75 -3.92 6.83 14.33
N VAL A 76 -4.21 5.60 14.74
CA VAL A 76 -5.55 5.01 14.58
C VAL A 76 -6.51 5.69 15.55
N THR A 77 -7.59 6.25 15.05
CA THR A 77 -8.64 6.90 15.85
C THR A 77 -9.95 6.13 15.88
N LYS A 78 -10.16 5.20 14.94
CA LYS A 78 -11.29 4.27 14.95
C LYS A 78 -10.82 2.87 14.55
N GLU A 79 -11.17 1.89 15.37
CA GLU A 79 -10.90 0.48 15.09
C GLU A 79 -11.62 -0.01 13.84
N ALA A 80 -11.24 -1.19 13.35
CA ALA A 80 -11.71 -1.68 12.07
C ALA A 80 -13.23 -1.82 11.98
N TYR A 81 -13.78 -1.34 10.87
CA TYR A 81 -15.19 -1.45 10.51
C TYR A 81 -15.33 -1.76 9.01
N PRO A 82 -16.48 -2.26 8.53
CA PRO A 82 -16.66 -2.61 7.13
C PRO A 82 -16.34 -1.46 6.19
N ASP A 83 -15.55 -1.74 5.15
CA ASP A 83 -15.23 -0.77 4.10
C ASP A 83 -16.43 -0.61 3.16
N TYR A 84 -17.21 0.44 3.38
CA TYR A 84 -18.42 0.70 2.61
C TYR A 84 -18.14 1.03 1.13
N THR A 85 -16.92 1.45 0.78
CA THR A 85 -16.53 1.75 -0.61
C THR A 85 -16.52 0.50 -1.48
N ALA A 86 -16.37 -0.68 -0.86
CA ALA A 86 -16.41 -1.96 -1.57
C ALA A 86 -17.78 -2.25 -2.19
N TRP A 87 -18.85 -1.60 -1.71
CA TRP A 87 -20.22 -1.77 -2.24
C TRP A 87 -20.65 -0.65 -3.21
N ASP A 88 -19.81 0.35 -3.45
CA ASP A 88 -20.09 1.45 -4.38
C ASP A 88 -19.56 1.10 -5.79
N PRO A 89 -20.42 0.86 -6.79
CA PRO A 89 -20.01 0.50 -8.15
C PRO A 89 -19.17 1.57 -8.86
N THR A 90 -19.22 2.81 -8.39
CA THR A 90 -18.46 3.94 -8.95
C THR A 90 -17.07 4.08 -8.33
N HIS A 91 -16.81 3.37 -7.23
CA HIS A 91 -15.54 3.41 -6.52
C HIS A 91 -14.47 2.58 -7.25
N PRO A 92 -13.20 3.04 -7.35
CA PRO A 92 -12.13 2.27 -7.99
C PRO A 92 -11.95 0.86 -7.39
N TYR A 93 -12.24 0.72 -6.10
CA TYR A 93 -12.09 -0.52 -5.34
C TYR A 93 -13.42 -1.25 -5.06
N TYR A 94 -14.45 -1.02 -5.88
CA TYR A 94 -15.67 -1.83 -5.87
C TYR A 94 -15.39 -3.33 -5.98
N ASP A 95 -16.09 -4.14 -5.17
CA ASP A 95 -16.09 -5.61 -5.22
C ASP A 95 -17.53 -6.14 -5.17
N ALA A 96 -18.06 -6.52 -6.34
CA ALA A 96 -19.41 -7.07 -6.49
C ALA A 96 -19.66 -8.37 -5.70
N LYS A 97 -18.60 -9.03 -5.20
CA LYS A 97 -18.69 -10.30 -4.48
C LYS A 97 -18.72 -10.12 -2.97
N THR A 98 -18.56 -8.92 -2.42
CA THR A 98 -18.66 -8.69 -0.97
C THR A 98 -20.11 -8.46 -0.56
N ASP A 99 -20.53 -9.12 0.50
CA ASP A 99 -21.88 -8.96 1.06
C ASP A 99 -21.88 -7.94 2.21
N LYS A 100 -23.04 -7.36 2.53
CA LYS A 100 -23.18 -6.41 3.66
C LYS A 100 -23.34 -7.11 5.01
N ALA A 101 -23.94 -8.29 5.04
CA ALA A 101 -24.08 -9.10 6.25
C ALA A 101 -22.79 -9.86 6.59
N ASP A 102 -21.98 -10.21 5.59
CA ASP A 102 -20.62 -10.75 5.76
C ASP A 102 -19.56 -9.97 4.94
N PRO A 103 -19.11 -8.80 5.44
CA PRO A 103 -18.18 -7.94 4.72
C PRO A 103 -16.79 -8.58 4.55
N LYS A 104 -16.30 -8.61 3.30
CA LYS A 104 -14.94 -9.08 3.00
C LYS A 104 -13.88 -8.06 3.34
N TRP A 105 -14.20 -6.77 3.28
CA TRP A 105 -13.24 -5.67 3.39
C TRP A 105 -13.55 -4.78 4.58
N TYR A 106 -12.49 -4.33 5.23
CA TYR A 106 -12.53 -3.50 6.43
C TYR A 106 -11.60 -2.32 6.22
N MET A 107 -11.81 -1.25 6.97
CA MET A 107 -10.94 -0.09 7.07
C MET A 107 -10.93 0.44 8.50
N VAL A 108 -9.98 1.32 8.80
CA VAL A 108 -9.85 2.05 10.06
C VAL A 108 -9.93 3.55 9.78
N ASP A 109 -10.18 4.37 10.80
CA ASP A 109 -9.93 5.82 10.65
C ASP A 109 -8.55 6.13 11.22
N VAL A 110 -7.77 6.90 10.47
CA VAL A 110 -6.46 7.39 10.90
C VAL A 110 -6.45 8.91 10.94
N THR A 111 -5.79 9.45 11.95
CA THR A 111 -5.62 10.89 12.16
C THR A 111 -4.15 11.26 12.03
N PHE A 112 -3.88 12.27 11.21
CA PHE A 112 -2.59 12.89 11.03
C PHE A 112 -2.08 13.45 12.37
N VAL A 113 -0.82 13.15 12.71
CA VAL A 113 -0.17 13.66 13.93
C VAL A 113 0.87 14.72 13.57
N SER A 114 1.83 14.37 12.71
CA SER A 114 2.91 15.28 12.30
C SER A 114 3.54 14.83 11.00
N ARG A 115 4.20 15.76 10.30
CA ARG A 115 5.13 15.39 9.23
C ARG A 115 6.40 14.80 9.84
N ALA A 116 7.09 13.95 9.07
CA ALA A 116 8.48 13.65 9.36
C ALA A 116 9.31 14.93 9.14
N ALA A 117 10.18 15.30 10.09
CA ALA A 117 11.02 16.49 9.94
C ALA A 117 11.99 16.33 8.76
N HIS A 118 12.48 15.10 8.59
CA HIS A 118 13.23 14.63 7.45
C HIS A 118 12.45 13.49 6.79
N PHE A 119 12.14 13.62 5.50
CA PHE A 119 11.50 12.54 4.73
C PHE A 119 12.44 11.34 4.67
N VAL A 120 12.01 10.16 5.13
CA VAL A 120 12.89 8.98 5.19
C VAL A 120 12.72 8.15 3.91
N PRO A 121 13.63 8.23 2.92
CA PRO A 121 13.43 7.59 1.63
C PRO A 121 13.65 6.08 1.72
N LEU A 122 12.95 5.33 0.88
CA LEU A 122 13.14 3.87 0.76
C LEU A 122 14.59 3.53 0.40
N SER A 123 15.25 4.34 -0.43
CA SER A 123 16.65 4.14 -0.81
C SER A 123 17.59 4.13 0.41
N LEU A 124 17.38 5.02 1.38
CA LEU A 124 18.11 5.02 2.64
C LEU A 124 17.86 3.74 3.43
N LEU A 125 16.59 3.35 3.60
CA LEU A 125 16.25 2.12 4.33
C LEU A 125 16.88 0.87 3.68
N ARG A 126 16.95 0.84 2.35
CA ARG A 126 17.63 -0.23 1.59
C ARG A 126 19.14 -0.18 1.77
N ASN A 127 19.75 1.01 1.79
CA ASN A 127 21.17 1.18 2.04
C ASN A 127 21.54 0.68 3.45
N ILE A 128 20.77 1.10 4.47
CA ILE A 128 20.93 0.62 5.85
C ILE A 128 20.79 -0.91 5.91
N ALA A 129 19.76 -1.48 5.29
CA ALA A 129 19.54 -2.93 5.30
C ALA A 129 20.65 -3.75 4.61
N ALA A 130 21.36 -3.14 3.64
CA ALA A 130 22.47 -3.74 2.93
C ALA A 130 23.82 -3.57 3.65
N ALA A 131 23.92 -2.67 4.61
CA ALA A 131 25.14 -2.39 5.35
C ALA A 131 25.53 -3.54 6.30
N PRO A 132 26.83 -3.68 6.65
CA PRO A 132 27.25 -4.56 7.73
C PRO A 132 26.57 -4.18 9.05
N PRO A 133 26.20 -5.15 9.91
CA PRO A 133 25.52 -4.85 11.17
C PRO A 133 26.27 -3.87 12.06
N ASP A 134 27.59 -3.89 12.08
CA ASP A 134 28.45 -3.07 12.92
C ASP A 134 28.93 -1.77 12.25
N ALA A 135 28.50 -1.50 11.02
CA ALA A 135 28.91 -0.33 10.25
C ALA A 135 27.70 0.34 9.55
N PRO A 136 26.87 1.11 10.28
CA PRO A 136 25.80 1.88 9.66
C PRO A 136 26.35 2.85 8.59
N PRO A 137 25.56 3.19 7.56
CA PRO A 137 25.96 4.17 6.56
C PRO A 137 26.30 5.53 7.17
N SER A 138 27.14 6.30 6.48
CA SER A 138 27.54 7.62 6.95
C SER A 138 26.34 8.57 7.08
N GLY A 139 26.32 9.36 8.16
CA GLY A 139 25.24 10.29 8.47
C GLY A 139 24.10 9.68 9.29
N VAL A 140 24.06 8.35 9.46
CA VAL A 140 23.07 7.64 10.29
C VAL A 140 23.73 6.71 11.31
N GLU A 141 24.98 6.98 11.68
CA GLU A 141 25.75 6.16 12.65
C GLU A 141 25.05 6.05 14.01
N TYR A 142 24.24 7.05 14.35
CA TYR A 142 23.50 7.11 15.62
C TYR A 142 22.45 5.98 15.79
N ILE A 143 22.05 5.28 14.73
CA ILE A 143 21.12 4.15 14.85
C ILE A 143 21.81 2.90 15.43
N GLY A 144 23.15 2.86 15.37
CA GLY A 144 23.97 1.76 15.85
C GLY A 144 23.67 0.42 15.13
N SER A 145 24.30 -0.64 15.62
CA SER A 145 24.18 -1.97 15.01
C SER A 145 22.79 -2.58 15.14
N ASP A 146 22.19 -2.30 16.28
CA ASP A 146 20.83 -2.65 16.62
C ASP A 146 19.80 -2.01 15.70
N GLY A 147 20.02 -0.76 15.28
CA GLY A 147 19.16 -0.07 14.31
C GLY A 147 19.32 -0.63 12.90
N VAL A 148 20.55 -0.92 12.47
CA VAL A 148 20.80 -1.60 11.18
C VAL A 148 20.04 -2.93 11.10
N LYS A 149 20.14 -3.74 12.16
CA LYS A 149 19.42 -5.01 12.25
C LYS A 149 17.89 -4.81 12.18
N ALA A 150 17.35 -3.85 12.94
CA ALA A 150 15.92 -3.57 12.96
C ALA A 150 15.38 -3.18 11.57
N ILE A 151 16.08 -2.29 10.85
CA ILE A 151 15.70 -1.91 9.48
C ILE A 151 15.84 -3.09 8.50
N LYS A 152 16.86 -3.91 8.63
CA LYS A 152 17.06 -5.08 7.76
C LYS A 152 15.91 -6.10 7.86
N GLU A 153 15.38 -6.29 9.06
CA GLU A 153 14.33 -7.27 9.35
C GLU A 153 12.92 -6.72 9.05
N MET A 154 12.75 -5.39 8.93
CA MET A 154 11.43 -4.77 8.77
C MET A 154 10.65 -5.27 7.54
N VAL A 155 9.33 -5.39 7.69
CA VAL A 155 8.42 -5.88 6.64
C VAL A 155 8.49 -5.05 5.34
N LEU A 156 8.76 -3.75 5.42
CA LEU A 156 8.85 -2.90 4.22
C LEU A 156 10.02 -3.31 3.33
N VAL A 157 11.13 -3.71 3.95
CA VAL A 157 12.35 -4.16 3.28
C VAL A 157 12.15 -5.58 2.77
N THR A 158 11.66 -6.49 3.59
CA THR A 158 11.55 -7.92 3.22
C THR A 158 10.35 -8.24 2.34
N ARG A 159 9.23 -7.50 2.48
CA ARG A 159 7.93 -7.78 1.84
C ARG A 159 7.28 -6.50 1.29
N GLY A 160 7.94 -5.88 0.32
CA GLY A 160 7.55 -4.57 -0.23
C GLY A 160 6.15 -4.47 -0.85
N ARG A 161 5.48 -5.57 -1.20
CA ARG A 161 4.13 -5.56 -1.83
C ARG A 161 2.97 -5.47 -0.84
N LEU A 162 3.20 -5.64 0.46
CA LEU A 162 2.14 -5.54 1.47
C LEU A 162 1.89 -4.05 1.81
N SER A 163 0.65 -3.58 1.72
CA SER A 163 0.31 -2.13 1.88
C SER A 163 0.06 -1.70 3.33
N VAL A 164 -0.29 -2.64 4.20
CA VAL A 164 -0.44 -2.43 5.65
C VAL A 164 0.48 -3.41 6.34
N GLN A 165 1.34 -2.93 7.23
CA GLN A 165 2.42 -3.73 7.81
C GLN A 165 2.50 -3.48 9.31
N ARG A 166 2.83 -4.52 10.09
CA ARG A 166 3.29 -4.33 11.48
C ARG A 166 4.69 -3.72 11.45
N VAL A 167 4.98 -2.91 12.46
CA VAL A 167 6.30 -2.35 12.73
C VAL A 167 6.67 -2.73 14.16
N GLU A 168 7.83 -3.32 14.35
CA GLU A 168 8.36 -3.63 15.68
C GLU A 168 8.71 -2.33 16.42
N GLU A 169 8.52 -2.28 17.74
CA GLU A 169 8.76 -1.09 18.56
C GLU A 169 10.20 -0.54 18.40
N LYS A 170 11.18 -1.43 18.34
CA LYS A 170 12.58 -1.05 18.08
C LYS A 170 12.77 -0.43 16.70
N THR A 171 12.15 -1.01 15.67
CA THR A 171 12.16 -0.47 14.30
C THR A 171 11.47 0.90 14.25
N TRP A 172 10.36 1.08 14.98
CA TRP A 172 9.67 2.36 15.09
C TRP A 172 10.59 3.44 15.67
N GLY A 173 11.27 3.18 16.79
CA GLY A 173 12.18 4.14 17.41
C GLY A 173 13.32 4.57 16.48
N VAL A 174 13.87 3.62 15.70
CA VAL A 174 14.89 3.94 14.68
C VAL A 174 14.33 4.85 13.59
N LEU A 175 13.09 4.63 13.16
CA LEU A 175 12.46 5.44 12.12
C LEU A 175 12.07 6.82 12.62
N GLU A 176 11.69 6.97 13.89
CA GLU A 176 11.54 8.27 14.56
C GLU A 176 12.87 9.02 14.62
N ASP A 177 13.94 8.36 15.07
CA ASP A 177 15.28 8.94 15.11
C ASP A 177 15.77 9.38 13.71
N LEU A 178 15.52 8.56 12.68
CA LEU A 178 15.83 8.93 11.29
C LEU A 178 15.01 10.16 10.85
N ALA A 179 13.71 10.14 11.10
CA ALA A 179 12.82 11.23 10.73
C ALA A 179 13.09 12.54 11.49
N GLU A 180 13.63 12.48 12.70
CA GLU A 180 13.95 13.65 13.53
C GLU A 180 15.35 14.18 13.26
N LYS A 181 16.37 13.32 13.20
CA LYS A 181 17.79 13.73 13.17
C LYS A 181 18.32 13.95 11.75
N GLY A 182 17.75 13.29 10.74
CA GLY A 182 18.25 13.40 9.37
C GLY A 182 19.69 12.88 9.24
N GLY A 183 20.50 13.49 8.37
CA GLY A 183 21.95 13.29 8.34
C GLY A 183 22.50 12.55 7.13
N TRP A 184 21.65 11.96 6.28
CA TRP A 184 22.06 11.41 5.00
C TRP A 184 22.15 12.49 3.91
N GLU A 185 23.03 12.29 2.94
CA GLU A 185 23.05 13.09 1.72
C GLU A 185 21.77 12.84 0.91
N GLU A 186 20.92 13.86 0.80
CA GLU A 186 19.72 13.84 -0.03
C GLU A 186 20.13 13.77 -1.50
N ALA A 187 20.14 12.57 -2.08
CA ALA A 187 20.31 12.40 -3.51
C ALA A 187 19.08 12.97 -4.26
N GLY A 188 19.07 14.29 -4.47
CA GLY A 188 18.27 14.94 -5.51
C GLY A 188 16.84 15.41 -5.16
N VAL A 189 16.56 15.83 -3.92
CA VAL A 189 15.26 16.45 -3.58
C VAL A 189 15.43 17.92 -3.19
N SER A 190 14.98 18.82 -4.07
CA SER A 190 14.75 20.23 -3.73
C SER A 190 13.54 20.33 -2.80
N ALA A 191 13.77 20.36 -1.48
CA ALA A 191 12.73 20.72 -0.53
C ALA A 191 12.25 22.17 -0.78
N PRO A 192 10.95 22.48 -0.69
CA PRO A 192 10.49 23.86 -0.74
C PRO A 192 10.99 24.57 0.52
N LYS A 193 11.87 25.57 0.34
CA LYS A 193 12.33 26.43 1.44
C LYS A 193 11.13 26.99 2.18
N ALA A 194 10.97 26.62 3.45
CA ALA A 194 10.09 27.32 4.38
C ALA A 194 10.57 28.78 4.49
N LYS A 195 9.96 29.69 3.71
CA LYS A 195 10.17 31.13 3.88
C LYS A 195 9.43 31.57 5.14
N GLY A 196 10.13 31.48 6.28
CA GLY A 196 9.77 32.20 7.49
C GLY A 196 9.68 33.69 7.19
N LYS A 197 8.45 34.20 7.08
CA LYS A 197 8.17 35.60 6.81
C LYS A 197 8.22 36.38 8.13
N LYS A 198 9.42 36.74 8.60
CA LYS A 198 9.58 37.86 9.54
C LYS A 198 9.30 39.15 8.78
N LYS A 199 8.09 39.69 8.93
CA LYS A 199 7.82 41.10 8.59
C LYS A 199 8.38 41.97 9.72
N SER A 200 9.49 42.64 9.49
CA SER A 200 9.74 43.93 10.14
C SER A 200 9.26 45.02 9.18
N ALA A 201 8.43 45.92 9.70
CA ALA A 201 7.99 47.12 9.01
C ALA A 201 9.04 48.22 9.25
N SER A 202 9.47 48.90 8.20
CA SER A 202 9.89 50.31 8.28
C SER A 202 9.78 50.99 6.91
N ASN A 203 9.47 52.28 6.98
CA ASN A 203 9.00 53.20 5.95
C ASN A 203 9.96 53.47 4.77
N GLY A 204 9.39 53.97 3.68
CA GLY A 204 10.13 54.81 2.73
C GLY A 204 9.42 55.01 1.39
N ALA A 205 8.70 56.12 1.24
CA ALA A 205 8.10 56.59 0.00
C ALA A 205 9.14 57.06 -1.03
N ALA A 206 8.93 56.82 -2.33
CA ALA A 206 9.16 57.79 -3.41
C ALA A 206 8.74 57.26 -4.80
N SER A 207 8.18 58.19 -5.57
CA SER A 207 7.59 58.11 -6.91
C SER A 207 8.62 58.05 -8.05
N LYS A 208 8.33 57.35 -9.16
CA LYS A 208 8.23 57.95 -10.52
C LYS A 208 7.90 56.95 -11.65
N LYS A 209 7.06 57.46 -12.57
CA LYS A 209 6.54 56.92 -13.84
C LYS A 209 7.59 56.52 -14.89
N ARG A 210 7.23 55.56 -15.77
CA ARG A 210 7.18 55.65 -17.27
C ARG A 210 6.75 54.29 -17.88
N LYS A 211 5.54 54.20 -18.47
CA LYS A 211 5.17 54.11 -19.93
C LYS A 211 5.70 52.86 -20.69
N GLY A 212 4.78 52.00 -21.17
CA GLY A 212 4.98 50.79 -22.04
C GLY A 212 5.15 51.13 -23.53
N PRO A 213 4.61 50.38 -24.54
CA PRO A 213 3.97 49.04 -24.59
C PRO A 213 4.42 48.15 -25.82
N GLY A 214 3.77 46.99 -26.05
CA GLY A 214 3.71 46.25 -27.33
C GLY A 214 4.31 44.83 -27.28
N LYS A 215 3.76 43.68 -27.73
CA LYS A 215 2.58 43.14 -28.45
C LYS A 215 3.04 42.31 -29.68
N ALA A 216 2.57 41.04 -29.74
CA ALA A 216 2.45 40.12 -30.90
C ALA A 216 3.77 39.57 -31.51
N THR A 217 3.87 38.40 -32.16
CA THR A 217 2.94 37.46 -32.85
C THR A 217 3.70 36.11 -33.01
N LYS A 218 3.10 34.92 -32.81
CA LYS A 218 2.53 33.98 -33.81
C LYS A 218 3.33 33.82 -35.13
N ASP A 219 3.79 32.60 -35.42
CA ASP A 219 3.70 32.03 -36.78
C ASP A 219 3.81 30.49 -36.79
N GLU A 220 2.93 29.90 -37.60
CA GLU A 220 2.85 28.50 -38.03
C GLU A 220 3.37 28.43 -39.47
N THR A 221 4.06 27.35 -39.86
CA THR A 221 3.99 26.87 -41.27
C THR A 221 4.36 25.38 -41.38
N LYS A 222 3.38 24.64 -41.86
CA LYS A 222 3.36 23.48 -42.79
C LYS A 222 4.13 23.76 -44.09
N ASP A 223 4.47 22.87 -45.03
CA ASP A 223 4.22 21.45 -45.40
C ASP A 223 5.45 21.05 -46.29
N ASP A 224 5.69 19.74 -46.52
CA ASP A 224 5.77 19.09 -47.86
C ASP A 224 6.65 17.81 -47.91
N GLU A 225 6.06 16.81 -48.57
CA GLU A 225 6.50 15.45 -48.88
C GLU A 225 7.33 15.41 -50.20
N PRO A 226 7.94 14.27 -50.67
CA PRO A 226 7.19 13.09 -51.15
C PRO A 226 7.84 11.69 -51.04
N SER A 227 6.98 10.67 -50.85
CA SER A 227 6.84 9.34 -51.49
C SER A 227 8.05 8.48 -51.92
N VAL A 228 8.04 7.17 -51.55
CA VAL A 228 7.97 6.01 -52.47
C VAL A 228 7.70 4.66 -51.74
N THR A 229 6.51 4.12 -52.01
CA THR A 229 6.04 2.72 -52.30
C THR A 229 6.61 1.43 -51.66
N ALA A 230 5.64 0.63 -51.16
CA ALA A 230 5.38 -0.82 -51.32
C ALA A 230 6.33 -1.84 -50.65
N GLU A 231 5.94 -3.02 -50.14
CA GLU A 231 4.72 -3.84 -50.17
C GLU A 231 4.85 -4.92 -49.06
N GLY A 232 3.75 -5.58 -48.65
CA GLY A 232 3.83 -6.88 -47.94
C GLY A 232 2.92 -7.06 -46.72
N GLY A 233 1.68 -7.49 -46.94
CA GLY A 233 0.79 -8.07 -45.93
C GLY A 233 1.08 -9.56 -45.62
N PRO A 234 0.34 -10.17 -44.68
CA PRO A 234 0.83 -11.23 -43.79
C PRO A 234 0.47 -12.64 -44.26
N PRO A 235 0.81 -13.69 -43.47
CA PRO A 235 -0.26 -14.63 -43.16
C PRO A 235 -0.31 -15.10 -41.70
N ALA A 236 -1.50 -15.58 -41.35
CA ALA A 236 -1.88 -16.20 -40.10
C ALA A 236 -1.93 -17.74 -40.24
N THR A 237 -1.79 -18.41 -39.09
CA THR A 237 -2.32 -19.73 -38.67
C THR A 237 -1.97 -21.00 -39.46
N GLN A 238 -1.57 -22.05 -38.74
CA GLN A 238 -2.29 -23.33 -38.72
C GLN A 238 -1.89 -24.24 -37.54
N ASP A 239 -2.93 -24.75 -36.87
CA ASP A 239 -2.97 -25.92 -36.00
C ASP A 239 -2.48 -27.20 -36.70
N VAL A 240 -1.89 -28.12 -35.93
CA VAL A 240 -2.10 -29.58 -36.08
C VAL A 240 -1.99 -30.29 -34.73
N SER A 241 -3.01 -31.08 -34.44
CA SER A 241 -3.18 -32.08 -33.40
C SER A 241 -2.36 -33.36 -33.68
N ASP A 242 -1.97 -34.11 -32.63
CA ASP A 242 -2.60 -35.41 -32.32
C ASP A 242 -1.95 -36.18 -31.14
N GLU A 243 -2.88 -36.85 -30.44
CA GLU A 243 -2.87 -37.90 -29.41
C GLU A 243 -1.87 -39.08 -29.64
N VAL A 244 -1.54 -40.07 -28.78
CA VAL A 244 -1.93 -40.61 -27.45
C VAL A 244 -0.91 -41.72 -27.12
N ALA A 245 -0.65 -42.04 -25.83
CA ALA A 245 -0.69 -43.41 -25.26
C ALA A 245 0.04 -43.59 -23.91
N THR A 246 -0.79 -43.71 -22.88
CA THR A 246 -0.75 -44.56 -21.67
C THR A 246 0.37 -45.59 -21.46
N THR A 247 0.86 -45.71 -20.21
CA THR A 247 0.87 -47.01 -19.50
C THR A 247 0.95 -46.88 -17.97
N LYS A 248 0.09 -47.66 -17.29
CA LYS A 248 0.01 -47.85 -15.83
C LYS A 248 1.07 -48.83 -15.34
N LYS A 249 1.53 -48.68 -14.09
CA LYS A 249 1.94 -49.81 -13.23
C LYS A 249 1.35 -49.67 -11.81
N LYS A 250 0.85 -50.80 -11.33
CA LYS A 250 0.12 -51.08 -10.10
C LYS A 250 0.92 -52.15 -9.35
N VAL A 251 1.20 -51.99 -8.04
CA VAL A 251 1.60 -53.09 -7.12
C VAL A 251 1.19 -52.68 -5.67
N THR A 252 0.05 -53.16 -5.16
CA THR A 252 -0.19 -54.21 -4.12
C THR A 252 0.25 -53.86 -2.69
N SER A 253 -0.69 -53.63 -1.76
CA SER A 253 -1.27 -54.56 -0.76
C SER A 253 -0.44 -54.78 0.53
N ARG A 254 -1.00 -54.42 1.69
CA ARG A 254 -1.39 -55.35 2.78
C ARG A 254 -1.79 -54.60 4.04
N SER A 255 -2.93 -55.02 4.55
CA SER A 255 -3.50 -54.76 5.86
C SER A 255 -2.66 -55.38 6.98
N HIS A 256 -2.57 -54.70 8.12
CA HIS A 256 -2.34 -55.34 9.42
C HIS A 256 -3.39 -54.86 10.42
N LYS A 257 -3.99 -55.87 11.04
CA LYS A 257 -5.07 -55.90 12.01
C LYS A 257 -4.44 -55.88 13.40
N ARG A 258 -4.89 -55.01 14.30
CA ARG A 258 -4.96 -55.33 15.74
C ARG A 258 -6.27 -54.79 16.32
N LYS A 259 -7.02 -55.78 16.81
CA LYS A 259 -8.19 -55.79 17.71
C LYS A 259 -7.61 -55.56 19.14
N VAL A 260 -8.29 -55.03 20.16
CA VAL A 260 -9.36 -55.64 20.99
C VAL A 260 -9.78 -54.64 22.09
N ASP A 261 -11.10 -54.62 22.39
CA ASP A 261 -11.91 -54.29 23.61
C ASP A 261 -11.65 -53.04 24.46
N ASP A 262 -12.60 -52.46 25.20
CA ASP A 262 -13.99 -52.75 25.65
C ASP A 262 -14.59 -51.36 26.01
N GLY A 263 -15.88 -51.02 26.03
CA GLY A 263 -17.10 -51.77 26.23
C GLY A 263 -18.30 -50.79 26.26
N ASP A 264 -19.48 -51.40 26.29
CA ASP A 264 -20.86 -50.91 26.16
C ASP A 264 -21.26 -49.54 26.76
N THR A 265 -22.22 -48.85 26.08
CA THR A 265 -23.65 -48.81 26.49
C THR A 265 -24.48 -47.98 25.49
N LYS A 266 -25.48 -48.61 24.85
CA LYS A 266 -26.70 -48.03 24.23
C LYS A 266 -27.90 -48.25 25.22
N PRO A 267 -29.16 -47.76 25.01
CA PRO A 267 -29.85 -47.38 23.76
C PRO A 267 -30.85 -46.19 23.88
N ASP A 268 -31.78 -46.13 22.91
CA ASP A 268 -33.02 -45.33 22.75
C ASP A 268 -32.91 -43.97 22.05
N GLU A 269 -33.77 -43.60 21.09
CA GLU A 269 -34.97 -44.22 20.53
C GLU A 269 -35.26 -43.62 19.14
N ALA A 270 -35.96 -44.37 18.30
CA ALA A 270 -36.37 -44.00 16.96
C ALA A 270 -37.70 -43.23 16.97
N LEU A 271 -37.85 -42.21 16.13
CA LEU A 271 -39.16 -41.80 15.62
C LEU A 271 -39.14 -41.53 14.11
N VAL A 272 -39.79 -42.44 13.40
CA VAL A 272 -40.22 -42.36 12.01
C VAL A 272 -41.49 -41.51 11.94
N ARG A 273 -41.58 -40.54 11.02
CA ARG A 273 -42.85 -40.11 10.42
C ARG A 273 -42.70 -39.93 8.91
N ARG A 274 -43.54 -40.68 8.18
CA ARG A 274 -43.69 -40.66 6.71
C ARG A 274 -44.62 -39.51 6.25
N SER A 275 -44.40 -39.08 5.01
CA SER A 275 -45.40 -39.03 3.92
C SER A 275 -45.88 -37.67 3.35
N THR A 276 -45.67 -37.56 2.02
CA THR A 276 -46.46 -36.87 0.95
C THR A 276 -46.44 -35.33 0.91
N ARG A 277 -46.16 -34.66 -0.24
CA ARG A 277 -46.75 -34.84 -1.59
C ARG A 277 -45.85 -34.24 -2.70
N LEU A 278 -45.87 -34.87 -3.88
CA LEU A 278 -45.42 -34.35 -5.17
C LEU A 278 -46.16 -33.06 -5.58
N ARG A 279 -45.48 -32.17 -6.32
CA ARG A 279 -46.03 -31.49 -7.50
C ARG A 279 -44.99 -31.40 -8.61
N LYS A 280 -45.40 -31.84 -9.79
CA LYS A 280 -44.74 -31.73 -11.09
C LYS A 280 -45.61 -30.80 -11.92
N ASN A 281 -45.00 -29.85 -12.62
CA ASN A 281 -45.39 -29.34 -13.93
C ASN A 281 -44.07 -29.01 -14.65
#